data_AF-A0A6P5M6C1-F1
#
_entry.id   AF-A0A6P5M6C1-F1
#
_cell.length_a   1.000
_cell.length_b   1.000
_cell.length_c   1.000
_cell.angle_alpha   90.00
_cell.angle_beta   90.00
_cell.angle_gamma   90.00
#
_symmetry.space_group_name_H-M   'P 1'
#
loop_
_entity.id
_entity.type
_entity.pdbx_description
1 polymer ?
#
loop_
_entity_poly.entity_id
_entity_poly.type
_entity_poly.pdbx_seq_one_letter_code
_entity_poly.pdbx_strand_id
1 'polypeptide(L)'
;ETSRKSLAANVLSSASQARQDATHVIANLQRQRINSQIIASQYLEKNLDLVDMLINGYEQDGDIALTYGAVARECIRHQCVARHVLGSDHMKKFFDYIQLPNFEIASDALSTFKELLTRHKSTVSEFLSKNYDWFFEEYNTRLLESNSYFTRRLAIKLLADMLLDRSNSATMVRYVSSVSNMVILMNLLRVCFLLSHIFL
;
A
#
# COMPACT_ATOMS: atom_id res chain seq x y z
N GLU A 1 17.65 19.81 -30.45
CA GLU A 1 18.21 20.08 -29.09
C GLU A 1 17.27 20.89 -28.18
N THR A 2 16.27 21.57 -28.73
CA THR A 2 15.36 22.49 -28.02
C THR A 2 14.21 21.79 -27.26
N SER A 3 13.77 20.58 -27.66
CA SER A 3 12.68 19.85 -26.98
C SER A 3 13.09 19.06 -25.73
N ARG A 4 14.38 18.76 -25.52
CA ARG A 4 14.85 18.07 -24.30
C ARG A 4 15.03 19.02 -23.11
N LYS A 5 15.32 20.31 -23.36
CA LYS A 5 15.48 21.32 -22.30
C LYS A 5 14.14 21.79 -21.70
N SER A 6 13.05 21.81 -22.47
CA SER A 6 11.71 22.13 -21.95
C SER A 6 11.09 20.99 -21.13
N LEU A 7 11.33 19.73 -21.52
CA LEU A 7 10.89 18.57 -20.73
C LEU A 7 11.61 18.52 -19.37
N ALA A 8 12.92 18.73 -19.34
CA ALA A 8 13.69 18.74 -18.10
C ALA A 8 13.29 19.88 -17.16
N ALA A 9 13.03 21.08 -17.70
CA ALA A 9 12.58 22.23 -16.91
C ALA A 9 11.16 22.04 -16.34
N ASN A 10 10.25 21.40 -17.11
CA ASN A 10 8.91 21.07 -16.63
C ASN A 10 8.92 19.94 -15.59
N VAL A 11 9.80 18.94 -15.73
CA VAL A 11 9.97 17.85 -14.75
C VAL A 11 10.58 18.37 -13.44
N LEU A 12 11.55 19.29 -13.52
CA LEU A 12 12.13 19.96 -12.34
C LEU A 12 11.12 20.88 -11.65
N SER A 13 10.27 21.57 -12.42
CA SER A 13 9.16 22.41 -11.92
C SER A 13 8.08 21.57 -11.23
N SER A 14 7.61 20.48 -11.83
CA SER A 14 6.60 19.60 -11.24
C SER A 14 7.10 18.92 -9.97
N ALA A 15 8.37 18.50 -9.94
CA ALA A 15 9.01 17.94 -8.75
C ALA A 15 9.17 18.97 -7.63
N SER A 16 9.28 20.27 -7.93
CA SER A 16 9.31 21.34 -6.92
C SER A 16 7.91 21.67 -6.39
N GLN A 17 6.90 21.68 -7.27
CA GLN A 17 5.52 21.95 -6.90
C GLN A 17 4.96 20.83 -6.02
N ALA A 18 5.13 19.58 -6.43
CA ALA A 18 4.61 18.45 -5.65
C ALA A 18 5.37 18.28 -4.31
N ARG A 19 6.64 18.69 -4.22
CA ARG A 19 7.34 18.82 -2.92
C ARG A 19 6.75 19.93 -2.05
N GLN A 20 6.36 21.07 -2.63
CA GLN A 20 5.68 22.13 -1.90
C GLN A 20 4.29 21.68 -1.43
N ASP A 21 3.54 20.94 -2.25
CA ASP A 21 2.22 20.42 -1.90
C ASP A 21 2.32 19.38 -0.77
N ALA A 22 3.25 18.43 -0.86
CA ALA A 22 3.54 17.47 0.21
C ALA A 22 3.99 18.18 1.50
N THR A 23 4.86 19.20 1.39
CA THR A 23 5.29 20.00 2.54
C THR A 23 4.14 20.79 3.14
N HIS A 24 3.20 21.27 2.32
CA HIS A 24 2.01 21.99 2.79
C HIS A 24 1.03 21.05 3.51
N VAL A 25 0.86 19.82 3.02
CA VAL A 25 0.09 18.77 3.72
C VAL A 25 0.75 18.44 5.06
N ILE A 26 2.06 18.18 5.10
CA ILE A 26 2.80 17.93 6.34
C ILE A 26 2.69 19.11 7.31
N ALA A 27 2.89 20.34 6.81
CA ALA A 27 2.84 21.54 7.64
C ALA A 27 1.44 21.77 8.24
N ASN A 28 0.37 21.47 7.50
CA ASN A 28 -0.99 21.56 8.02
C ASN A 28 -1.32 20.44 9.01
N LEU A 29 -0.89 19.21 8.73
CA LEU A 29 -1.04 18.09 9.66
C LEU A 29 -0.26 18.33 10.97
N GLN A 30 0.94 18.92 10.90
CA GLN A 30 1.77 19.23 12.07
C GLN A 30 1.30 20.45 12.87
N ARG A 31 0.88 21.54 12.20
CA ARG A 31 0.43 22.78 12.88
C ARG A 31 -0.85 22.60 13.69
N GLN A 32 -1.65 21.59 13.40
CA GLN A 32 -2.97 21.45 14.01
C GLN A 32 -2.99 20.59 15.27
N ARG A 33 -1.85 20.13 15.81
CA ARG A 33 -1.74 19.18 16.94
C ARG A 33 -2.43 19.59 18.27
N ILE A 34 -3.11 20.74 18.32
CA ILE A 34 -3.71 21.31 19.53
C ILE A 34 -5.25 21.09 19.59
N ASN A 35 -5.98 20.65 18.53
CA ASN A 35 -7.44 20.33 18.65
C ASN A 35 -8.17 19.53 17.51
N SER A 36 -7.52 18.66 16.71
CA SER A 36 -7.81 18.62 15.26
C SER A 36 -8.05 17.29 14.51
N GLN A 37 -8.46 16.17 15.11
CA GLN A 37 -8.73 14.96 14.28
C GLN A 37 -9.88 15.13 13.27
N ILE A 38 -10.93 15.88 13.64
CA ILE A 38 -12.13 16.10 12.80
C ILE A 38 -11.85 17.07 11.64
N ILE A 39 -11.02 18.09 11.86
CA ILE A 39 -10.73 19.12 10.85
C ILE A 39 -9.82 18.53 9.75
N ALA A 40 -8.83 17.73 10.13
CA ALA A 40 -7.94 17.06 9.18
C ALA A 40 -8.72 16.05 8.30
N SER A 41 -9.60 15.25 8.89
CA SER A 41 -10.43 14.32 8.11
C SER A 41 -11.38 15.03 7.14
N GLN A 42 -12.01 16.14 7.57
CA GLN A 42 -12.89 16.93 6.70
C GLN A 42 -12.14 17.63 5.56
N TYR A 43 -10.91 18.07 5.82
CA TYR A 43 -10.07 18.64 4.77
C TYR A 43 -9.68 17.57 3.74
N LEU A 44 -9.20 16.41 4.20
CA LEU A 44 -8.81 15.31 3.31
C LEU A 44 -9.99 14.76 2.51
N GLU A 45 -11.17 14.66 3.12
CA GLU A 45 -12.40 14.24 2.43
C GLU A 45 -12.78 15.18 1.27
N LYS A 46 -12.43 16.47 1.37
CA LYS A 46 -12.66 17.46 0.31
C LYS A 46 -11.52 17.54 -0.72
N ASN A 47 -10.36 16.95 -0.45
CA ASN A 47 -9.16 17.04 -1.27
C ASN A 47 -8.50 15.65 -1.46
N LEU A 48 -9.30 14.67 -1.88
CA LEU A 48 -8.84 13.29 -2.09
C LEU A 48 -7.88 13.17 -3.29
N ASP A 49 -7.97 14.10 -4.24
CA ASP A 49 -7.06 14.27 -5.37
C ASP A 49 -5.59 14.46 -4.92
N LEU A 50 -5.37 15.11 -3.78
CA LEU A 50 -4.04 15.23 -3.18
C LEU A 50 -3.50 13.86 -2.76
N VAL A 51 -4.35 12.98 -2.24
CA VAL A 51 -3.94 11.61 -1.85
C VAL A 51 -3.58 10.81 -3.10
N ASP A 52 -4.36 10.94 -4.16
CA ASP A 52 -4.10 10.26 -5.43
C ASP A 52 -2.75 10.69 -6.01
N MET A 53 -2.44 11.99 -5.94
CA MET A 53 -1.13 12.54 -6.34
C MET A 53 0.00 12.00 -5.46
N LEU A 54 -0.19 11.93 -4.14
CA LEU A 54 0.81 11.38 -3.21
C LEU A 54 1.08 9.89 -3.48
N ILE A 55 0.06 9.08 -3.76
CA ILE A 55 0.25 7.66 -4.06
C ILE A 55 0.94 7.46 -5.41
N ASN A 56 0.57 8.23 -6.43
CA ASN A 56 1.28 8.22 -7.71
C ASN A 56 2.75 8.69 -7.58
N GLY A 57 3.09 9.33 -6.45
CA GLY A 57 4.44 9.67 -6.05
C GLY A 57 5.45 8.53 -6.05
N TYR A 58 5.00 7.29 -5.85
CA TYR A 58 5.86 6.11 -5.90
C TYR A 58 6.47 5.87 -7.30
N GLU A 59 5.92 6.50 -8.35
CA GLU A 59 6.47 6.45 -9.72
C GLU A 59 7.69 7.40 -9.90
N GLN A 60 7.94 8.29 -8.94
CA GLN A 60 9.09 9.20 -8.96
C GLN A 60 10.34 8.51 -8.40
N ASP A 61 11.52 9.01 -8.77
CA ASP A 61 12.79 8.46 -8.29
C ASP A 61 13.30 9.13 -7.01
N GLY A 62 13.93 8.34 -6.15
CA GLY A 62 14.71 8.79 -4.99
C GLY A 62 13.90 9.27 -3.78
N ASP A 63 14.46 10.20 -3.02
CA ASP A 63 13.93 10.68 -1.74
C ASP A 63 12.52 11.29 -1.82
N ILE A 64 12.13 11.76 -3.01
CA ILE A 64 10.81 12.36 -3.25
C ILE A 64 9.71 11.30 -3.09
N ALA A 65 9.92 10.10 -3.64
CA ALA A 65 8.96 9.00 -3.51
C ALA A 65 8.78 8.57 -2.06
N LEU A 66 9.87 8.48 -1.29
CA LEU A 66 9.83 8.16 0.14
C LEU A 66 9.09 9.23 0.94
N THR A 67 9.31 10.50 0.61
CA THR A 67 8.58 11.61 1.23
C THR A 67 7.09 11.49 0.96
N TYR A 68 6.68 11.23 -0.29
CA TYR A 68 5.26 11.14 -0.63
C TYR A 68 4.62 9.90 0.00
N GLY A 69 5.31 8.78 0.02
CA GLY A 69 4.88 7.57 0.72
C GLY A 69 4.65 7.80 2.22
N ALA A 70 5.55 8.53 2.88
CA ALA A 70 5.39 8.88 4.29
C ALA A 70 4.16 9.77 4.55
N VAL A 71 3.91 10.75 3.68
CA VAL A 71 2.71 11.61 3.79
C VAL A 71 1.44 10.82 3.48
N ALA A 72 1.44 10.00 2.44
CA ALA A 72 0.32 9.15 2.06
C ALA A 72 -0.07 8.22 3.22
N ARG A 73 0.89 7.61 3.91
CA ARG A 73 0.62 6.80 5.11
C ARG A 73 -0.04 7.58 6.23
N GLU A 74 0.38 8.82 6.47
CA GLU A 74 -0.26 9.67 7.49
C GLU A 74 -1.71 9.97 7.10
N CYS A 75 -1.99 10.25 5.83
CA CYS A 75 -3.35 10.48 5.32
C CYS A 75 -4.24 9.23 5.47
N ILE A 76 -3.72 8.04 5.16
CA ILE A 76 -4.43 6.75 5.25
C ILE A 76 -4.86 6.41 6.69
N ARG A 77 -4.28 7.06 7.71
CA ARG A 77 -4.77 6.93 9.10
C ARG A 77 -6.21 7.37 9.27
N HIS A 78 -6.72 8.22 8.37
CA HIS A 78 -8.12 8.61 8.33
C HIS A 78 -8.94 7.63 7.49
N GLN A 79 -10.07 7.16 8.03
CA GLN A 79 -10.89 6.14 7.38
C GLN A 79 -11.46 6.58 6.03
N CYS A 80 -11.79 7.87 5.86
CA CYS A 80 -12.27 8.42 4.59
C CYS A 80 -11.24 8.23 3.46
N VAL A 81 -9.97 8.52 3.75
CA VAL A 81 -8.86 8.35 2.81
C VAL A 81 -8.62 6.87 2.51
N ALA A 82 -8.54 6.03 3.54
CA ALA A 82 -8.35 4.59 3.33
C ALA A 82 -9.48 3.97 2.48
N ARG A 83 -10.73 4.39 2.70
CA ARG A 83 -11.89 3.94 1.91
C ARG A 83 -11.77 4.39 0.45
N HIS A 84 -11.34 5.63 0.20
CA HIS A 84 -11.09 6.13 -1.15
C HIS A 84 -10.01 5.33 -1.86
N VAL A 85 -8.85 5.15 -1.22
CA VAL A 85 -7.72 4.42 -1.81
C VAL A 85 -8.07 2.96 -2.10
N LEU A 86 -8.71 2.26 -1.16
CA LEU A 86 -9.17 0.87 -1.35
C LEU A 86 -10.20 0.74 -2.48
N GLY A 87 -11.03 1.78 -2.69
CA GLY A 87 -12.03 1.80 -3.76
C GLY A 87 -11.50 2.22 -5.13
N SER A 88 -10.22 2.60 -5.23
CA SER A 88 -9.61 3.17 -6.43
C SER A 88 -8.65 2.21 -7.13
N ASP A 89 -8.22 2.56 -8.34
CA ASP A 89 -7.21 1.80 -9.08
C ASP A 89 -5.81 1.85 -8.44
N HIS A 90 -5.59 2.73 -7.45
CA HIS A 90 -4.34 2.77 -6.68
C HIS A 90 -4.02 1.44 -6.01
N MET A 91 -5.05 0.67 -5.63
CA MET A 91 -4.86 -0.65 -5.03
C MET A 91 -4.07 -1.55 -6.01
N LYS A 92 -4.44 -1.60 -7.29
CA LYS A 92 -3.71 -2.41 -8.28
C LYS A 92 -2.26 -1.96 -8.44
N LYS A 93 -2.02 -0.64 -8.42
CA LYS A 93 -0.66 -0.08 -8.54
C LYS A 93 0.27 -0.49 -7.40
N PHE A 94 -0.24 -0.74 -6.18
CA PHE A 94 0.62 -1.20 -5.08
C PHE A 94 1.31 -2.54 -5.39
N PHE A 95 0.69 -3.44 -6.17
CA PHE A 95 1.34 -4.69 -6.57
C PHE A 95 2.56 -4.44 -7.47
N ASP A 96 2.56 -3.35 -8.24
CA ASP A 96 3.72 -2.90 -9.02
C ASP A 96 4.75 -2.21 -8.12
N TYR A 97 4.32 -1.29 -7.26
CA TYR A 97 5.21 -0.53 -6.37
C TYR A 97 6.00 -1.43 -5.41
N ILE A 98 5.38 -2.49 -4.89
CA ILE A 98 6.03 -3.48 -4.00
C ILE A 98 7.12 -4.29 -4.71
N GLN A 99 7.11 -4.32 -6.04
CA GLN A 99 8.06 -5.07 -6.86
C GLN A 99 9.07 -4.17 -7.57
N LEU A 100 9.12 -2.87 -7.21
CA LEU A 100 10.13 -1.96 -7.73
C LEU A 100 11.55 -2.44 -7.37
N PRO A 101 12.53 -2.21 -8.26
CA PRO A 101 13.92 -2.60 -8.01
C PRO A 101 14.55 -1.82 -6.87
N ASN A 102 14.06 -0.61 -6.59
CA ASN A 102 14.49 0.18 -5.44
C ASN A 102 13.86 -0.40 -4.17
N PHE A 103 14.69 -1.07 -3.36
CA PHE A 103 14.26 -1.73 -2.13
C PHE A 103 13.63 -0.78 -1.11
N GLU A 104 14.14 0.44 -0.96
CA GLU A 104 13.61 1.39 0.01
C GLU A 104 12.19 1.81 -0.37
N ILE A 105 11.98 2.15 -1.63
CA ILE A 105 10.66 2.52 -2.17
C ILE A 105 9.69 1.33 -2.10
N ALA A 106 10.14 0.14 -2.49
CA ALA A 106 9.32 -1.07 -2.44
C ALA A 106 8.91 -1.45 -1.00
N SER A 107 9.83 -1.35 -0.05
CA SER A 107 9.58 -1.61 1.38
C SER A 107 8.62 -0.56 1.97
N ASP A 108 8.76 0.69 1.57
CA ASP A 108 7.88 1.79 1.94
C ASP A 108 6.45 1.56 1.41
N ALA A 109 6.31 1.25 0.11
CA ALA A 109 5.05 0.91 -0.52
C ALA A 109 4.37 -0.30 0.14
N LEU A 110 5.15 -1.34 0.49
CA LEU A 110 4.66 -2.51 1.20
C LEU A 110 4.16 -2.18 2.61
N SER A 111 4.81 -1.25 3.30
CA SER A 111 4.37 -0.77 4.61
C SER A 111 3.05 0.00 4.50
N THR A 112 2.91 0.84 3.49
CA THR A 112 1.66 1.55 3.17
C THR A 112 0.53 0.59 2.81
N PHE A 113 0.83 -0.40 1.97
CA PHE A 113 -0.09 -1.45 1.58
C PHE A 113 -0.58 -2.28 2.76
N LYS A 114 0.34 -2.66 3.66
CA LYS A 114 0.00 -3.33 4.92
C LYS A 114 -0.93 -2.46 5.79
N GLU A 115 -0.62 -1.17 5.94
CA GLU A 115 -1.42 -0.27 6.78
C GLU A 115 -2.85 -0.12 6.24
N LEU A 116 -3.01 0.00 4.92
CA LEU A 116 -4.32 0.00 4.25
C LEU A 116 -5.16 -1.24 4.57
N LEU A 117 -4.53 -2.41 4.52
CA LEU A 117 -5.23 -3.70 4.70
C LEU A 117 -5.40 -4.14 6.16
N THR A 118 -4.82 -3.43 7.12
CA THR A 118 -4.85 -3.87 8.53
C THR A 118 -5.38 -2.84 9.51
N ARG A 119 -5.45 -1.56 9.16
CA ARG A 119 -5.89 -0.50 10.08
C ARG A 119 -7.40 -0.46 10.29
N HIS A 120 -8.16 -0.16 9.23
CA HIS A 120 -9.60 0.10 9.30
C HIS A 120 -10.41 -1.16 9.02
N LYS A 121 -10.52 -2.03 10.03
CA LYS A 121 -11.06 -3.40 9.93
C LYS A 121 -12.38 -3.52 9.17
N SER A 122 -13.36 -2.67 9.48
CA SER A 122 -14.67 -2.67 8.81
C SER A 122 -14.56 -2.35 7.32
N THR A 123 -13.78 -1.33 6.96
CA THR A 123 -13.57 -0.90 5.57
C THR A 123 -12.82 -1.98 4.77
N VAL A 124 -11.81 -2.60 5.38
CA VAL A 124 -11.05 -3.69 4.75
C VAL A 124 -11.94 -4.92 4.54
N SER A 125 -12.73 -5.31 5.54
CA SER A 125 -13.65 -6.45 5.42
C SER A 125 -14.67 -6.24 4.28
N GLU A 126 -15.24 -5.04 4.19
CA GLU A 126 -16.12 -4.65 3.09
C GLU A 126 -15.40 -4.74 1.73
N PHE A 127 -14.18 -4.20 1.64
CA PHE A 127 -13.36 -4.26 0.43
C PHE A 127 -13.06 -5.70 0.00
N LEU A 128 -12.53 -6.53 0.90
CA LEU A 128 -12.13 -7.90 0.58
C LEU A 128 -13.32 -8.77 0.18
N SER A 129 -14.48 -8.56 0.80
CA SER A 129 -15.69 -9.31 0.46
C SER A 129 -16.19 -8.96 -0.94
N LYS A 130 -16.13 -7.68 -1.33
CA LYS A 130 -16.56 -7.20 -2.65
C LYS A 130 -15.57 -7.53 -3.77
N ASN A 131 -14.28 -7.54 -3.45
CA ASN A 131 -13.18 -7.60 -4.43
C ASN A 131 -12.40 -8.92 -4.37
N TYR A 132 -12.98 -9.95 -3.76
CA TYR A 132 -12.30 -11.18 -3.42
C TYR A 132 -11.51 -11.80 -4.58
N ASP A 133 -12.18 -12.01 -5.72
CA ASP A 133 -11.63 -12.84 -6.80
C ASP A 133 -10.37 -12.21 -7.41
N TRP A 134 -10.46 -10.96 -7.89
CA TRP A 134 -9.30 -10.29 -8.48
C TRP A 134 -8.21 -9.98 -7.43
N PHE A 135 -8.58 -9.61 -6.21
CA PHE A 135 -7.61 -9.22 -5.19
C PHE A 135 -6.73 -10.40 -4.80
N PHE A 136 -7.34 -11.56 -4.51
CA PHE A 136 -6.57 -12.73 -4.09
C PHE A 136 -5.86 -13.41 -5.28
N GLU A 137 -6.39 -13.30 -6.50
CA GLU A 137 -5.66 -13.71 -7.70
C GLU A 137 -4.35 -12.93 -7.86
N GLU A 138 -4.41 -11.59 -7.81
CA GLU A 138 -3.23 -10.72 -7.87
C GLU A 138 -2.30 -10.92 -6.66
N TYR A 139 -2.87 -11.04 -5.45
CA TYR A 139 -2.09 -11.26 -4.24
C TYR A 139 -1.27 -12.56 -4.30
N ASN A 140 -1.90 -13.64 -4.77
CA ASN A 140 -1.25 -14.93 -4.87
C ASN A 140 -0.15 -14.92 -5.92
N THR A 141 -0.49 -14.53 -7.15
CA THR A 141 0.43 -14.58 -8.30
C THR A 141 1.57 -13.58 -8.17
N ARG A 142 1.30 -12.35 -7.68
CA ARG A 142 2.29 -11.27 -7.66
C ARG A 142 3.08 -11.18 -6.36
N LEU A 143 2.52 -11.62 -5.22
CA LEU A 143 3.20 -11.51 -3.93
C LEU A 143 3.61 -12.85 -3.34
N LEU A 144 2.71 -13.83 -3.24
CA LEU A 144 3.02 -15.14 -2.64
C LEU A 144 3.92 -16.00 -3.53
N GLU A 145 3.72 -15.93 -4.85
CA GLU A 145 4.52 -16.63 -5.85
C GLU A 145 5.67 -15.78 -6.41
N SER A 146 5.90 -14.59 -5.83
CA SER A 146 6.98 -13.70 -6.24
C SER A 146 8.36 -14.37 -6.17
N ASN A 147 9.26 -14.00 -7.07
CA ASN A 147 10.67 -14.42 -7.02
C ASN A 147 11.43 -13.81 -5.84
N SER A 148 10.95 -12.68 -5.30
CA SER A 148 11.54 -12.01 -4.15
C SER A 148 11.19 -12.74 -2.85
N TYR A 149 12.19 -13.38 -2.22
CA TYR A 149 12.01 -14.01 -0.91
C TYR A 149 11.50 -13.03 0.16
N PHE A 150 12.00 -11.78 0.14
CA PHE A 150 11.55 -10.73 1.05
C PHE A 150 10.06 -10.43 0.87
N THR A 151 9.63 -10.22 -0.38
CA THR A 151 8.22 -9.96 -0.72
C THR A 151 7.34 -11.13 -0.30
N ARG A 152 7.71 -12.37 -0.65
CA ARG A 152 6.96 -13.56 -0.23
C ARG A 152 6.80 -13.66 1.28
N ARG A 153 7.89 -13.47 2.03
CA ARG A 153 7.87 -13.59 3.50
C ARG A 153 6.93 -12.56 4.14
N LEU A 154 6.96 -11.33 3.66
CA LEU A 154 6.08 -10.28 4.17
C LEU A 154 4.64 -10.46 3.73
N ALA A 155 4.40 -10.94 2.51
CA ALA A 155 3.08 -11.30 2.02
C ALA A 155 2.45 -12.43 2.83
N ILE A 156 3.19 -13.50 3.16
CA ILE A 156 2.69 -14.57 4.04
C ILE A 156 2.23 -14.01 5.39
N LYS A 157 3.06 -13.15 5.99
CA LYS A 157 2.74 -12.53 7.28
C LYS A 157 1.50 -11.64 7.17
N LEU A 158 1.39 -10.83 6.12
CA LEU A 158 0.26 -9.95 5.90
C LEU A 158 -1.03 -10.74 5.62
N LEU A 159 -0.96 -11.82 4.83
CA LEU A 159 -2.09 -12.70 4.60
C LEU A 159 -2.61 -13.29 5.91
N ALA A 160 -1.72 -13.76 6.79
CA ALA A 160 -2.10 -14.22 8.11
C ALA A 160 -2.75 -13.11 8.94
N ASP A 161 -2.15 -11.91 8.99
CA ASP A 161 -2.71 -10.74 9.70
C ASP A 161 -4.13 -10.38 9.20
N MET A 162 -4.40 -10.55 7.90
CA MET A 162 -5.71 -10.27 7.29
C MET A 162 -6.73 -11.38 7.57
N LEU A 163 -6.39 -12.64 7.33
CA LEU A 163 -7.34 -13.75 7.41
C LEU A 163 -7.68 -14.13 8.86
N LEU A 164 -6.76 -13.92 9.81
CA LEU A 164 -7.00 -14.19 11.23
C LEU A 164 -7.80 -13.08 11.93
N ASP A 165 -8.05 -11.95 11.26
CA ASP A 165 -8.89 -10.90 11.79
C ASP A 165 -10.36 -11.33 11.86
N ARG A 166 -11.02 -11.14 13.00
CA ARG A 166 -12.42 -11.56 13.20
C ARG A 166 -13.37 -10.94 12.17
N SER A 167 -13.10 -9.71 11.73
CA SER A 167 -13.93 -9.00 10.75
C SER A 167 -13.85 -9.63 9.36
N ASN A 168 -12.82 -10.42 9.10
CA ASN A 168 -12.57 -11.09 7.82
C ASN A 168 -12.90 -12.60 7.87
N SER A 169 -13.62 -13.08 8.89
CA SER A 169 -13.93 -14.50 9.07
C SER A 169 -14.60 -15.14 7.84
N ALA A 170 -15.56 -14.47 7.21
CA ALA A 170 -16.19 -14.95 5.97
C ALA A 170 -15.17 -15.10 4.81
N THR A 171 -14.32 -14.09 4.62
CA THR A 171 -13.23 -14.10 3.64
C THR A 171 -12.23 -15.21 3.92
N MET A 172 -11.87 -15.44 5.19
CA MET A 172 -10.98 -16.51 5.62
C MET A 172 -11.54 -17.88 5.28
N VAL A 173 -12.81 -18.14 5.63
CA VAL A 173 -13.47 -19.42 5.31
C VAL A 173 -13.48 -19.64 3.79
N ARG A 174 -13.81 -18.61 3.00
CA ARG A 174 -13.76 -18.70 1.53
C ARG A 174 -12.34 -19.00 1.02
N TYR A 175 -11.32 -18.35 1.59
CA TYR A 175 -9.92 -18.53 1.20
C TYR A 175 -9.38 -19.92 1.47
N VAL A 176 -9.60 -20.47 2.67
CA VAL A 176 -9.10 -21.80 3.03
C VAL A 176 -9.91 -22.93 2.38
N SER A 177 -11.13 -22.66 1.94
CA SER A 177 -11.96 -23.65 1.22
C SER A 177 -11.52 -23.86 -0.23
N SER A 178 -10.69 -22.97 -0.79
CA SER A 178 -10.16 -23.11 -2.14
C SER A 178 -8.95 -24.05 -2.17
N VAL A 179 -9.03 -25.08 -3.01
CA VAL A 179 -7.96 -26.06 -3.20
C VAL A 179 -6.68 -25.39 -3.72
N SER A 180 -6.79 -24.43 -4.65
CA SER A 180 -5.62 -23.73 -5.19
C SER A 180 -4.89 -22.93 -4.11
N ASN A 181 -5.61 -22.18 -3.29
CA ASN A 181 -5.05 -21.39 -2.19
C ASN A 181 -4.41 -22.29 -1.12
N MET A 182 -5.03 -23.42 -0.80
CA MET A 182 -4.48 -24.44 0.10
C MET A 182 -3.14 -24.97 -0.39
N VAL A 183 -3.03 -25.31 -1.68
CA VAL A 183 -1.77 -25.79 -2.27
C VAL A 183 -0.66 -24.75 -2.14
N ILE A 184 -0.96 -23.48 -2.41
CA ILE A 184 -0.01 -22.37 -2.25
C ILE A 184 0.46 -22.29 -0.79
N LEU A 185 -0.47 -22.25 0.17
CA LEU A 185 -0.14 -22.19 1.60
C LEU A 185 0.73 -23.38 2.05
N MET A 186 0.41 -24.60 1.62
CA MET A 186 1.18 -25.79 1.96
C MET A 186 2.61 -25.73 1.40
N ASN A 187 2.79 -25.24 0.17
CA ASN A 187 4.11 -25.08 -0.43
C ASN A 187 4.93 -24.02 0.32
N LEU A 188 4.32 -22.91 0.72
CA LEU A 188 4.98 -21.86 1.49
C LEU A 188 5.39 -22.33 2.89
N LEU A 189 4.57 -23.15 3.56
CA LEU A 189 4.92 -23.76 4.85
C LEU A 189 6.16 -24.66 4.73
N ARG A 190 6.26 -25.49 3.69
CA ARG A 190 7.44 -26.34 3.46
C ARG A 190 8.72 -25.52 3.36
N VAL A 191 8.69 -24.40 2.61
CA VAL A 191 9.84 -23.51 2.44
C VAL A 191 10.21 -22.83 3.76
N CYS A 192 9.24 -22.38 4.55
CA CYS A 192 9.49 -21.78 5.86
C CYS A 192 10.08 -22.78 6.88
N PHE A 193 9.56 -24.01 6.94
CA PHE A 193 10.05 -25.05 7.86
C PHE A 193 11.45 -25.57 7.49
N LEU A 194 11.75 -25.70 6.19
CA LEU A 194 13.09 -26.09 5.72
C LEU A 194 14.15 -25.04 6.10
N LEU A 195 13.81 -23.76 6.05
CA LEU A 195 14.73 -22.68 6.41
C LEU A 195 14.96 -22.56 7.92
N SER A 196 13.96 -22.85 8.77
CA SER A 196 14.17 -22.89 10.22
C SER A 196 15.15 -23.98 10.68
N HIS A 197 15.36 -25.02 9.87
CA HIS A 197 16.32 -26.09 10.17
C HIS A 197 17.71 -25.89 9.55
N ILE A 198 17.87 -24.96 8.61
CA ILE A 198 19.16 -24.66 7.96
C ILE A 198 19.86 -23.45 8.61
N PHE A 199 19.10 -22.56 9.27
CA PHE A 199 19.60 -21.33 9.89
C PHE A 199 19.51 -21.29 11.43
N LEU A 200 19.19 -22.42 12.08
CA LEU A 200 19.43 -22.65 13.52
C LEU A 200 20.46 -23.76 13.69
#